data_AF-X1EXI9-F1
#
_entry.id   AF-X1EXI9-F1
#
_cell.length_a   1.000
_cell.length_b   1.000
_cell.length_c   1.000
_cell.angle_alpha   90.00
_cell.angle_beta   90.00
_cell.angle_gamma   90.00
#
_symmetry.space_group_name_H-M   'P 1'
#
loop_
_entity.id
_entity.type
_entity.pdbx_description
1 polymer ?
#
loop_
_entity_poly.entity_id
_entity_poly.type
_entity_poly.pdbx_seq_one_letter_code
_entity_poly.pdbx_strand_id
1 'polypeptide(L)' 'MLRKNIKLDRQSMELISLFNNISGAIIKDCLIFQSPENNSDIIIFLVKKEDVGKAIGKAGEHVKDLMNKLQKKIDVIPWS' A
#
# COMPACT_ATOMS: atom_id res chain seq x y z
N MET A 1 -5.16 20.48 -20.08
CA MET A 1 -5.17 20.77 -18.63
C MET A 1 -5.76 19.56 -17.92
N LEU A 2 -4.92 18.72 -17.29
CA LEU A 2 -5.40 17.56 -16.51
C LEU A 2 -6.27 18.10 -15.37
N ARG A 3 -7.58 17.85 -15.42
CA ARG A 3 -8.45 18.14 -14.28
C ARG A 3 -7.96 17.27 -13.13
N LYS A 4 -7.40 17.88 -12.08
CA LYS A 4 -7.17 17.23 -10.79
C LYS A 4 -8.53 16.92 -10.17
N ASN A 5 -9.16 15.83 -10.59
CA ASN A 5 -10.27 15.23 -9.84
C ASN A 5 -9.63 14.50 -8.66
N ILE A 6 -9.59 15.15 -7.50
CA ILE A 6 -9.26 14.47 -6.25
C ILE A 6 -10.44 13.52 -5.98
N LYS A 7 -10.22 12.22 -6.17
CA LYS A 7 -11.19 11.18 -5.84
C LYS A 7 -10.79 10.60 -4.49
N LEU A 8 -11.51 10.97 -3.44
CA LEU A 8 -11.37 10.33 -2.13
C LEU A 8 -12.10 9.00 -2.20
N ASP A 9 -11.34 7.94 -2.45
CA ASP A 9 -11.85 6.58 -2.43
C ASP A 9 -11.78 6.01 -1.01
N ARG A 10 -12.93 5.56 -0.49
CA ARG A 10 -13.05 5.03 0.88
C ARG A 10 -12.14 3.82 1.09
N GLN A 11 -12.13 2.90 0.12
CA GLN A 11 -11.33 1.69 0.21
C GLN A 11 -9.83 2.01 0.31
N SER A 12 -9.36 2.96 -0.51
CA SER A 12 -7.97 3.45 -0.45
C SER A 12 -7.65 4.07 0.91
N MET A 13 -8.54 4.91 1.47
CA MET A 13 -8.34 5.48 2.81
C MET A 13 -8.27 4.44 3.92
N GLU A 14 -9.11 3.39 3.86
CA GLU A 14 -9.10 2.29 4.82
C GLU A 14 -7.80 1.47 4.73
N LEU A 15 -7.33 1.17 3.52
CA LEU A 15 -6.06 0.47 3.29
C LEU A 15 -4.86 1.27 3.79
N ILE A 16 -4.83 2.57 3.48
CA ILE A 16 -3.79 3.50 3.95
C ILE A 16 -3.77 3.54 5.48
N SER A 17 -4.94 3.72 6.11
CA SER A 17 -5.07 3.74 7.57
C SER A 17 -4.62 2.43 8.21
N LEU A 18 -5.02 1.29 7.64
CA LEU A 18 -4.63 -0.03 8.12
C LEU A 18 -3.11 -0.21 8.08
N PHE A 19 -2.46 0.14 6.97
CA PHE A 19 -1.02 -0.06 6.85
C PHE A 19 -0.21 0.94 7.70
N ASN A 20 -0.68 2.19 7.83
CA ASN A 20 -0.14 3.16 8.79
C ASN A 20 -0.19 2.58 10.22
N ASN A 21 -1.31 1.98 10.64
CA ASN A 21 -1.48 1.44 11.99
C ASN A 21 -0.61 0.21 12.26
N ILE A 22 -0.43 -0.66 11.27
CA ILE A 22 0.41 -1.87 11.40
C ILE A 22 1.88 -1.50 11.47
N SER A 23 2.34 -0.62 10.57
CA SER A 23 3.77 -0.37 10.38
C SER A 23 4.30 0.87 11.09
N GLY A 24 3.43 1.83 11.40
CA GLY A 24 3.78 3.18 11.81
C GLY A 24 4.46 4.03 10.71
N ALA A 25 4.62 3.51 9.49
CA ALA A 25 5.18 4.24 8.37
C ALA A 25 4.20 5.30 7.85
N ILE A 26 4.71 6.34 7.17
CA ILE A 26 3.87 7.30 6.45
C ILE A 26 3.54 6.76 5.06
N ILE A 27 2.29 6.31 4.91
CA ILE A 27 1.73 5.86 3.64
C ILE A 27 1.02 7.03 2.95
N LYS A 28 1.40 7.32 1.70
CA LYS A 28 0.87 8.44 0.92
C LYS A 28 -0.39 8.09 0.14
N ASP A 29 -0.37 6.92 -0.52
CA ASP A 29 -1.46 6.47 -1.36
C ASP A 29 -1.37 4.95 -1.58
N CYS A 30 -2.41 4.36 -2.17
CA CYS A 30 -2.38 2.98 -2.64
C CYS A 30 -3.12 2.79 -3.98
N LEU A 31 -2.68 1.80 -4.75
CA LEU A 31 -3.33 1.37 -5.97
C LEU A 31 -3.65 -0.13 -5.89
N ILE A 32 -4.85 -0.52 -6.30
CA ILE A 32 -5.17 -1.92 -6.56
C ILE A 32 -4.93 -2.17 -8.04
N PHE A 33 -3.93 -2.99 -8.34
CA PHE A 33 -3.55 -3.37 -9.69
C PHE A 33 -3.90 -4.83 -9.93
N GLN A 34 -4.64 -5.09 -11.01
CA GLN A 34 -4.92 -6.45 -11.43
C GLN A 34 -3.78 -6.95 -12.32
N SER A 35 -3.07 -7.98 -11.87
CA SER A 35 -1.97 -8.58 -12.62
C SER A 35 -2.47 -9.16 -13.96
N PRO A 36 -1.89 -8.77 -15.11
CA PRO A 36 -2.29 -9.28 -16.42
C PRO A 36 -1.93 -10.77 -16.61
N GLU A 37 -1.01 -11.32 -15.82
CA GLU A 37 -0.56 -12.71 -15.97
C GLU A 37 -1.56 -13.72 -15.40
N ASN A 38 -2.24 -13.37 -14.30
CA ASN A 38 -3.08 -14.30 -13.55
C ASN A 38 -4.37 -13.68 -12.98
N ASN A 39 -4.70 -12.45 -13.39
CA ASN A 39 -5.85 -11.67 -12.92
C ASN A 39 -5.94 -11.49 -11.39
N SER A 40 -4.83 -11.67 -10.67
CA SER A 40 -4.79 -11.49 -9.22
C SER A 40 -4.59 -10.02 -8.84
N ASP A 41 -5.22 -9.60 -7.75
CA ASP A 41 -5.06 -8.26 -7.22
C ASP A 41 -3.73 -8.11 -6.45
N ILE A 42 -2.99 -7.07 -6.78
CA ILE A 42 -1.81 -6.59 -6.07
C ILE A 42 -2.14 -5.21 -5.53
N ILE A 43 -1.96 -5.00 -4.22
CA ILE A 43 -2.07 -3.67 -3.62
C ILE A 43 -0.68 -3.06 -3.56
N ILE A 44 -0.49 -1.96 -4.26
CA ILE A 44 0.75 -1.21 -4.31
C ILE A 44 0.61 -0.01 -3.39
N PHE A 45 1.44 0.06 -2.35
CA PHE A 45 1.49 1.21 -1.44
C PHE A 45 2.62 2.16 -1.81
N LEU A 46 2.29 3.45 -1.90
CA LEU A 46 3.27 4.52 -2.01
C LEU A 46 3.70 4.94 -0.61
N VAL A 47 4.96 4.71 -0.29
CA VAL A 47 5.51 4.92 1.05
C VAL A 47 6.55 6.02 1.02
N LYS A 48 6.55 6.86 2.05
CA LYS A 48 7.57 7.88 2.23
C LYS A 48 8.95 7.20 2.22
N LYS A 49 9.89 7.67 1.40
CA LYS A 49 11.15 6.98 1.10
C LYS A 49 11.93 6.57 2.37
N GLU A 50 11.90 7.41 3.38
CA GLU A 50 12.59 7.25 4.67
C GLU A 50 11.92 6.19 5.55
N ASP A 51 10.63 5.92 5.31
CA ASP A 51 9.82 4.97 6.05
C ASP A 51 9.68 3.62 5.34
N VAL A 52 10.29 3.39 4.17
CA VAL A 52 10.15 2.10 3.46
C VAL A 52 10.59 0.92 4.32
N GLY A 53 11.74 1.03 5.01
CA GLY A 53 12.20 -0.02 5.91
C GLY A 53 11.23 -0.26 7.08
N LYS A 54 10.62 0.82 7.59
CA LYS A 54 9.60 0.77 8.63
C LYS A 54 8.31 0.11 8.13
N ALA A 55 7.88 0.42 6.90
CA ALA A 55 6.73 -0.18 6.24
C ALA A 55 6.92 -1.69 6.01
N ILE A 56 8.14 -2.11 5.65
CA ILE A 56 8.46 -3.54 5.45
C ILE A 56 8.50 -4.28 6.80
N GLY A 57 9.10 -3.68 7.84
CA GLY A 57 9.29 -4.32 9.14
C GLY A 57 10.40 -5.37 9.15
N LYS A 58 10.74 -5.90 10.32
CA LYS A 58 11.83 -6.87 10.45
C LYS A 58 11.45 -8.16 9.72
N ALA A 59 12.32 -8.64 8.83
CA ALA A 59 12.05 -9.82 7.99
C ALA A 59 10.71 -9.77 7.23
N GLY A 60 10.22 -8.55 6.92
CA GLY A 60 8.96 -8.34 6.21
C GLY A 60 7.70 -8.55 7.06
N GLU A 61 7.79 -8.53 8.40
CA GLU A 61 6.67 -8.86 9.29
C GLU A 61 5.41 -8.02 9.02
N HIS A 62 5.54 -6.70 8.84
CA HIS A 62 4.38 -5.83 8.60
C HIS A 62 3.70 -6.12 7.25
N VAL A 63 4.49 -6.37 6.21
CA VAL A 63 3.96 -6.72 4.88
C VAL A 63 3.29 -8.09 4.91
N LYS A 64 3.89 -9.08 5.61
CA LYS A 64 3.29 -10.41 5.79
C LYS A 64 1.99 -10.35 6.56
N ASP A 65 1.93 -9.56 7.64
CA ASP A 65 0.71 -9.34 8.41
C ASP A 65 -0.39 -8.72 7.55
N LEU A 66 -0.04 -7.75 6.72
CA LEU A 66 -0.99 -7.12 5.81
C LEU A 66 -1.47 -8.08 4.70
N MET A 67 -0.56 -8.86 4.12
CA MET A 67 -0.89 -9.93 3.15
C MET A 67 -1.86 -10.94 3.77
N ASN A 68 -1.62 -11.37 5.00
CA ASN A 68 -2.48 -12.33 5.72
C ASN A 68 -3.87 -11.74 6.02
N LYS A 69 -3.94 -10.45 6.38
CA LYS A 69 -5.23 -9.77 6.65
C LYS A 69 -6.06 -9.55 5.39
N LEU A 70 -5.40 -9.18 4.29
CA LEU A 70 -6.09 -8.79 3.05
C LEU A 70 -6.23 -9.93 2.04
N GLN A 71 -5.51 -11.04 2.22
CA GLN A 71 -5.45 -12.17 1.29
C GLN A 71 -5.06 -11.73 -0.13
N LYS A 72 -4.19 -10.72 -0.23
CA LYS A 72 -3.71 -10.11 -1.46
C LYS A 72 -2.20 -9.92 -1.41
N LYS A 73 -1.57 -9.89 -2.59
CA LYS A 73 -0.15 -9.50 -2.70
C LYS A 73 -0.01 -8.02 -2.38
N ILE A 74 1.10 -7.67 -1.71
CA ILE A 74 1.39 -6.32 -1.26
C ILE A 74 2.75 -5.90 -1.78
N ASP A 75 2.80 -4.79 -2.51
CA ASP A 75 4.02 -4.16 -2.97
C ASP A 75 4.21 -2.80 -2.28
N VAL A 76 5.46 -2.45 -2.00
CA VAL A 76 5.86 -1.22 -1.32
C VAL A 76 6.81 -0.45 -2.21
N ILE A 77 6.40 0.75 -2.64
CA ILE A 77 7.20 1.59 -3.54
C ILE A 77 7.50 2.93 -2.86
N PRO A 78 8.79 3.33 -2.76
CA PRO A 78 9.14 4.68 -2.31
C PRO A 78 8.62 5.73 -3.30
N TRP A 79 7.99 6.78 -2.80
CA TRP A 79 7.75 7.99 -3.59
C TRP A 79 8.82 9.06 -3.28
N SER A 80 9.12 9.88 -4.29
CA SER A 80 10.00 11.06 -4.19
C SER A 80 9.27 12.31 -4.67
#